data_AF-A0A4Q5RTS8-F1
#
_entry.id   AF-A0A4Q5RTS8-F1
#
_cell.length_a   1.000
_cell.length_b   1.000
_cell.length_c   1.000
_cell.angle_alpha   90.00
_cell.angle_beta   90.00
_cell.angle_gamma   90.00
#
_symmetry.space_group_name_H-M   'P 1'
#
loop_
_entity.id
_entity.type
_entity.pdbx_description
1 polymer ?
#
loop_
_entity_poly.entity_id
_entity_poly.type
_entity_poly.pdbx_seq_one_letter_code
_entity_poly.pdbx_strand_id
1 'polypeptide(L)'
;MKKLTLGFILLMGFCQFSIAQTASVKGTVIDTSETKNLANSVVSLIRKSDSVLVKFVRTGKDGNFVIDKLPQGAFFILVTHPGYADYFADAPLDGKSEINMKTVPMITQSQLLEEVIVKQQLGAVRIKKDTTEFIADSFKLAANSNVEDLLRRLPGFQIDKDGKITAQGETVQRVLVDGEEFFGNDPTIATQNI
;
A
#
# COMPACT_ATOMS: atom_id res chain seq x y z
N MET A 1 -16.21 -64.95 -34.16
CA MET A 1 -16.96 -64.06 -33.22
C MET A 1 -16.29 -63.90 -31.86
N LYS A 2 -15.85 -64.98 -31.18
CA LYS A 2 -15.21 -64.89 -29.84
C LYS A 2 -13.88 -64.09 -29.78
N LYS A 3 -13.12 -64.04 -30.88
CA LYS A 3 -11.89 -63.23 -30.98
C LYS A 3 -12.16 -61.72 -31.10
N LEU A 4 -13.33 -61.35 -31.65
CA LEU A 4 -13.73 -59.94 -31.82
C LEU A 4 -14.25 -59.37 -30.49
N THR A 5 -14.99 -60.17 -29.71
CA THR A 5 -15.47 -59.79 -28.37
C THR A 5 -14.33 -59.64 -27.36
N LEU A 6 -13.24 -60.41 -27.51
CA LEU A 6 -12.06 -60.29 -26.64
C LEU A 6 -11.28 -58.98 -26.90
N GLY A 7 -11.19 -58.56 -28.17
CA GLY A 7 -10.58 -57.28 -28.56
C GLY A 7 -11.38 -56.07 -28.06
N PHE A 8 -12.71 -56.17 -28.03
CA PHE A 8 -13.58 -55.11 -27.53
C PHE A 8 -13.45 -54.91 -26.00
N ILE A 9 -13.28 -56.00 -25.25
CA ILE A 9 -13.04 -55.95 -23.79
C ILE A 9 -11.65 -55.37 -23.47
N LEU A 10 -10.63 -55.67 -24.30
CA LEU A 10 -9.29 -55.09 -24.12
C LEU A 10 -9.24 -53.58 -24.40
N LEU A 11 -10.08 -53.08 -25.33
CA LEU A 11 -10.16 -51.65 -25.66
C LEU A 11 -10.89 -50.84 -24.57
N MET A 12 -11.86 -51.45 -23.87
CA MET A 12 -12.55 -50.83 -22.72
C MET A 12 -11.68 -50.76 -21.45
N GLY A 13 -10.62 -51.57 -21.35
CA GLY A 13 -9.67 -51.52 -20.24
C GLY A 13 -8.70 -50.33 -20.28
N PHE A 14 -8.69 -49.56 -21.37
CA PHE A 14 -7.78 -48.42 -21.59
C PHE A 14 -8.41 -47.06 -21.24
N CYS A 15 -9.42 -47.02 -20.37
CA CYS A 15 -9.86 -45.78 -19.73
C CYS A 15 -8.75 -45.26 -18.82
N GLN A 16 -7.86 -44.43 -19.38
CA GLN A 16 -6.83 -43.74 -18.62
C GLN A 16 -7.49 -42.82 -17.59
N PHE A 17 -7.28 -43.12 -16.31
CA PHE A 17 -7.56 -42.18 -15.23
C PHE A 17 -6.63 -40.98 -15.39
N SER A 18 -7.13 -39.91 -16.01
CA SER A 18 -6.42 -38.63 -16.02
C SER A 18 -6.47 -38.04 -14.61
N ILE A 19 -5.37 -38.15 -13.88
CA ILE A 19 -5.18 -37.40 -12.64
C ILE A 19 -4.91 -35.95 -13.04
N ALA A 20 -5.94 -35.10 -12.94
CA ALA A 20 -5.75 -33.67 -13.05
C ALA A 20 -4.81 -33.22 -11.94
N GLN A 21 -3.64 -32.68 -12.31
CA GLN A 21 -2.76 -32.04 -11.34
C GLN A 21 -3.44 -30.74 -10.93
N THR A 22 -3.65 -30.58 -9.62
CA THR A 22 -4.31 -29.41 -9.09
C THR A 22 -3.39 -28.71 -8.10
N ALA A 23 -3.31 -27.39 -8.24
CA ALA A 23 -2.60 -26.56 -7.28
C ALA A 23 -3.44 -26.35 -6.01
N SER A 24 -2.79 -25.91 -4.94
CA SER A 24 -3.44 -25.46 -3.71
C SER A 24 -2.82 -24.17 -3.19
N VAL A 25 -3.59 -23.39 -2.44
CA VAL A 25 -3.11 -22.19 -1.73
C VAL A 25 -3.47 -22.33 -0.26
N LYS A 26 -2.52 -22.11 0.64
CA LYS A 26 -2.76 -22.12 2.08
C LYS A 26 -2.08 -20.97 2.80
N GLY A 27 -2.56 -20.66 4.00
CA GLY A 27 -1.96 -19.68 4.89
C GLY A 27 -2.82 -19.41 6.12
N THR A 28 -2.38 -18.45 6.91
CA THR A 28 -3.05 -17.98 8.13
C THR A 28 -3.31 -16.49 8.04
N VAL A 29 -4.57 -16.07 8.19
CA VAL A 29 -4.93 -14.65 8.19
C VAL A 29 -4.81 -14.09 9.60
N ILE A 30 -4.03 -13.01 9.74
CA ILE A 30 -3.78 -12.36 11.03
C ILE A 30 -4.02 -10.87 10.96
N ASP A 31 -4.47 -10.30 12.07
CA ASP A 31 -4.38 -8.88 12.35
C ASP A 31 -2.95 -8.55 12.80
N THR A 32 -2.25 -7.67 12.10
CA THR A 32 -0.88 -7.27 12.48
C THR A 32 -0.81 -6.31 13.66
N SER A 33 -1.90 -5.62 13.98
CA SER A 33 -1.97 -4.62 15.03
C SER A 33 -2.28 -5.24 16.39
N GLU A 34 -3.18 -6.22 16.42
CA GLU A 34 -3.50 -6.98 17.63
C GLU A 34 -2.81 -8.35 17.69
N THR A 35 -2.04 -8.73 16.66
CA THR A 35 -1.42 -10.08 16.53
C THR A 35 -2.42 -11.21 16.72
N LYS A 36 -3.63 -11.02 16.22
CA LYS A 36 -4.78 -11.90 16.42
C LYS A 36 -5.12 -12.66 15.14
N ASN A 37 -5.37 -13.96 15.26
CA ASN A 37 -5.84 -14.76 14.13
C ASN A 37 -7.29 -14.38 13.77
N LEU A 38 -7.54 -14.13 12.49
CA LEU A 38 -8.84 -13.70 12.00
C LEU A 38 -9.65 -14.88 11.47
N ALA A 39 -10.64 -15.29 12.25
CA ALA A 39 -11.59 -16.32 11.87
C ALA A 39 -12.71 -15.79 10.97
N ASN A 40 -13.30 -16.64 10.12
CA ASN A 40 -14.38 -16.29 9.19
C ASN A 40 -14.05 -15.22 8.12
N SER A 41 -12.78 -14.86 7.94
CA SER A 41 -12.32 -14.04 6.80
C SER A 41 -12.59 -14.79 5.50
N VAL A 42 -13.04 -14.07 4.46
CA VAL A 42 -13.31 -14.67 3.15
C VAL A 42 -12.07 -14.55 2.29
N VAL A 43 -11.51 -15.70 1.91
CA VAL A 43 -10.35 -15.80 1.02
C VAL A 43 -10.87 -16.24 -0.35
N SER A 44 -10.74 -15.36 -1.33
CA SER A 44 -11.27 -15.53 -2.69
C SER A 44 -10.14 -15.64 -3.69
N LEU A 45 -10.18 -16.66 -4.55
CA LEU A 45 -9.35 -16.77 -5.74
C LEU A 45 -10.10 -16.17 -6.93
N ILE A 46 -9.51 -15.15 -7.53
CA ILE A 46 -10.11 -14.39 -8.63
C ILE A 46 -9.19 -14.44 -9.84
N ARG A 47 -9.75 -14.62 -11.03
CA ARG A 47 -9.01 -14.68 -12.29
C ARG A 47 -8.53 -13.28 -12.68
N LYS A 48 -7.26 -13.17 -13.08
CA LYS A 48 -6.68 -11.87 -13.46
C LYS A 48 -7.25 -11.27 -14.74
N SER A 49 -7.72 -12.11 -15.68
CA SER A 49 -8.14 -11.65 -17.01
C SER A 49 -9.49 -10.93 -17.03
N ASP A 50 -10.42 -11.33 -16.16
CA ASP A 50 -11.82 -10.88 -16.19
C ASP A 50 -12.39 -10.61 -14.79
N SER A 51 -11.55 -10.70 -13.75
CA SER A 51 -11.93 -10.53 -12.35
C SER A 51 -13.06 -11.47 -11.88
N VAL A 52 -13.27 -12.60 -12.57
CA VAL A 52 -14.29 -13.58 -12.18
C VAL A 52 -13.82 -14.38 -10.97
N LEU A 53 -14.71 -14.49 -9.98
CA LEU A 53 -14.52 -15.37 -8.82
C LEU A 53 -14.47 -16.82 -9.26
N VAL A 54 -13.36 -17.49 -8.96
CA VAL A 54 -13.15 -18.91 -9.29
C VAL A 54 -13.56 -19.80 -8.12
N LYS A 55 -13.09 -19.45 -6.92
CA LYS A 55 -13.34 -20.22 -5.70
C LYS A 55 -13.14 -19.33 -4.48
N PHE A 56 -13.84 -19.62 -3.38
CA PHE A 56 -13.60 -18.97 -2.10
C PHE A 56 -13.67 -19.98 -0.97
N VAL A 57 -13.03 -19.64 0.14
CA VAL A 57 -13.13 -20.34 1.42
C VAL A 57 -13.23 -19.33 2.55
N ARG A 58 -13.61 -19.79 3.75
CA ARG A 58 -13.53 -18.99 4.97
C ARG A 58 -12.41 -19.52 5.85
N THR A 59 -11.72 -18.62 6.54
CA THR A 59 -10.74 -19.02 7.55
C THR A 59 -11.41 -19.70 8.74
N GLY A 60 -10.74 -20.71 9.29
CA GLY A 60 -11.16 -21.38 10.52
C GLY A 60 -10.95 -20.51 11.76
N LYS A 61 -11.24 -21.07 12.95
CA LYS A 61 -11.08 -20.37 14.24
C LYS A 61 -9.64 -19.88 14.48
N ASP A 62 -8.67 -20.63 13.99
CA ASP A 62 -7.25 -20.30 14.12
C ASP A 62 -6.73 -19.40 12.98
N GLY A 63 -7.62 -18.84 12.15
CA GLY A 63 -7.26 -18.00 11.00
C GLY A 63 -6.72 -18.75 9.78
N ASN A 64 -6.58 -20.08 9.88
CA ASN A 64 -6.06 -20.93 8.81
C ASN A 64 -7.06 -21.10 7.68
N PHE A 65 -6.57 -21.14 6.44
CA PHE A 65 -7.33 -21.48 5.25
C PHE A 65 -6.54 -22.38 4.31
N VAL A 66 -7.26 -23.18 3.52
CA VAL A 66 -6.71 -23.96 2.42
C VAL A 66 -7.71 -23.92 1.26
N ILE A 67 -7.23 -23.58 0.07
CA ILE A 67 -7.98 -23.64 -1.18
C ILE A 67 -7.34 -24.70 -2.06
N ASP A 68 -7.93 -25.89 -2.09
CA ASP A 68 -7.44 -27.01 -2.91
C ASP A 68 -8.09 -27.06 -4.28
N LYS A 69 -7.58 -27.97 -5.13
CA LYS A 69 -8.17 -28.31 -6.43
C LYS A 69 -8.23 -27.12 -7.40
N LEU A 70 -7.15 -26.34 -7.44
CA LEU A 70 -7.10 -25.12 -8.25
C LEU A 70 -6.55 -25.38 -9.65
N PRO A 71 -7.15 -24.73 -10.67
CA PRO A 71 -6.66 -24.80 -12.04
C PRO A 71 -5.35 -24.04 -12.21
N GLN A 72 -4.58 -24.42 -13.24
CA GLN A 72 -3.45 -23.63 -13.72
C GLN A 72 -3.94 -22.29 -14.31
N GLY A 73 -3.20 -21.21 -14.09
CA GLY A 73 -3.49 -19.90 -14.65
C GLY A 73 -3.00 -18.73 -13.80
N ALA A 74 -3.31 -17.52 -14.27
CA ALA A 74 -2.97 -16.28 -13.58
C ALA A 74 -4.16 -15.82 -12.71
N PHE A 75 -3.98 -15.85 -11.40
CA PHE A 75 -5.00 -15.47 -10.42
C PHE A 75 -4.43 -14.46 -9.42
N PHE A 76 -5.33 -13.83 -8.69
CA PHE A 76 -5.02 -13.12 -7.46
C PHE A 76 -5.92 -13.63 -6.33
N ILE A 77 -5.40 -13.56 -5.12
CA ILE A 77 -6.13 -13.82 -3.88
C ILE A 77 -6.61 -12.48 -3.34
N LEU A 78 -7.89 -12.41 -3.02
CA LEU A 78 -8.54 -11.33 -2.28
C LEU A 78 -8.98 -11.85 -0.92
N VAL A 79 -8.47 -11.26 0.16
CA VAL A 79 -8.92 -11.54 1.53
C VAL A 79 -9.71 -10.36 2.07
N THR A 80 -10.93 -10.64 2.52
CA THR A 80 -11.85 -9.64 3.08
C THR A 80 -12.26 -10.05 4.49
N HIS A 81 -12.34 -9.07 5.38
CA HIS A 81 -12.84 -9.25 6.75
C HIS A 81 -13.54 -7.95 7.20
N PRO A 82 -14.69 -8.03 7.90
CA PRO A 82 -15.39 -6.82 8.36
C PRO A 82 -14.51 -5.91 9.22
N GLY A 83 -14.42 -4.63 8.85
CA GLY A 83 -13.60 -3.63 9.56
C GLY A 83 -12.12 -3.60 9.19
N TYR A 84 -11.67 -4.49 8.29
CA TYR A 84 -10.30 -4.54 7.79
C TYR A 84 -10.20 -4.06 6.35
N ALA A 85 -9.00 -3.62 5.98
CA ALA A 85 -8.66 -3.31 4.60
C ALA A 85 -8.54 -4.61 3.80
N ASP A 86 -9.05 -4.60 2.57
CA ASP A 86 -8.94 -5.73 1.65
C ASP A 86 -7.47 -6.02 1.34
N TYR A 87 -7.07 -7.28 1.49
CA TYR A 87 -5.74 -7.73 1.15
C TYR A 87 -5.73 -8.37 -0.24
N PHE A 88 -4.81 -7.94 -1.09
CA PHE A 88 -4.63 -8.46 -2.45
C PHE A 88 -3.22 -9.04 -2.62
N ALA A 89 -3.13 -10.24 -3.16
CA ALA A 89 -1.86 -10.86 -3.53
C ALA A 89 -1.95 -11.66 -4.82
N ASP A 90 -0.87 -11.64 -5.60
CA ASP A 90 -0.75 -12.45 -6.79
C ASP A 90 -0.61 -13.93 -6.45
N ALA A 91 -1.33 -14.78 -7.20
CA ALA A 91 -1.28 -16.24 -7.07
C ALA A 91 -1.16 -16.89 -8.46
N PRO A 92 0.01 -16.86 -9.10
CA PRO A 92 0.25 -17.58 -10.33
C PRO A 92 0.30 -19.09 -10.04
N LEU A 93 -0.65 -19.85 -10.58
CA LEU A 93 -0.76 -21.29 -10.34
C LEU A 93 -0.27 -22.05 -11.57
N ASP A 94 0.73 -22.91 -11.38
CA ASP A 94 1.30 -23.78 -12.43
C ASP A 94 0.55 -25.12 -12.59
N GLY A 95 -0.47 -25.36 -11.77
CA GLY A 95 -1.28 -26.57 -11.77
C GLY A 95 -0.69 -27.75 -11.00
N LYS A 96 0.48 -27.62 -10.36
CA LYS A 96 1.10 -28.72 -9.58
C LYS A 96 1.57 -28.29 -8.19
N SER A 97 1.85 -27.01 -8.02
CA SER A 97 2.46 -26.46 -6.81
C SER A 97 1.43 -26.11 -5.74
N GLU A 98 1.89 -26.21 -4.49
CA GLU A 98 1.23 -25.61 -3.34
C GLU A 98 1.86 -24.24 -3.08
N ILE A 99 1.06 -23.18 -3.12
CA ILE A 99 1.48 -21.86 -2.66
C ILE A 99 1.19 -21.76 -1.16
N ASN A 100 2.25 -21.66 -0.36
CA ASN A 100 2.13 -21.38 1.07
C ASN A 100 2.42 -19.90 1.32
N MET A 101 1.36 -19.13 1.60
CA MET A 101 1.45 -17.71 1.92
C MET A 101 2.02 -17.46 3.33
N LYS A 102 2.14 -18.52 4.16
CA LYS A 102 2.49 -18.47 5.59
C LYS A 102 1.49 -17.61 6.37
N THR A 103 1.66 -16.30 6.30
CA THR A 103 0.91 -15.31 7.04
C THR A 103 0.37 -14.25 6.09
N VAL A 104 -0.94 -14.02 6.15
CA VAL A 104 -1.63 -12.96 5.42
C VAL A 104 -1.96 -11.83 6.40
N PRO A 105 -1.18 -10.75 6.40
CA PRO A 105 -1.39 -9.63 7.31
C PRO A 105 -2.59 -8.78 6.85
N MET A 106 -3.52 -8.52 7.76
CA MET A 106 -4.61 -7.56 7.58
C MET A 106 -4.45 -6.41 8.56
N ILE A 107 -4.71 -5.20 8.07
CA ILE A 107 -4.77 -3.97 8.87
C ILE A 107 -6.21 -3.47 8.91
N THR A 108 -6.57 -2.74 9.96
CA THR A 108 -7.91 -2.17 10.07
C THR A 108 -8.10 -1.02 9.07
N GLN A 109 -9.34 -0.75 8.68
CA GLN A 109 -9.64 0.38 7.80
C GLN A 109 -9.27 1.73 8.44
N SER A 110 -9.44 1.85 9.76
CA SER A 110 -9.06 3.05 10.51
C SER A 110 -7.55 3.30 10.46
N GLN A 111 -6.74 2.26 10.65
CA GLN A 111 -5.29 2.36 10.58
C GLN A 111 -4.81 2.71 9.17
N LEU A 112 -5.42 2.12 8.13
CA LEU A 112 -5.12 2.48 6.75
C LEU A 112 -5.42 3.97 6.48
N LEU A 113 -6.57 4.47 6.97
CA LEU A 113 -6.94 5.87 6.83
C LEU A 113 -6.00 6.80 7.60
N GLU A 114 -5.59 6.43 8.81
CA GLU A 114 -4.59 7.16 9.59
C GLU A 114 -3.25 7.23 8.85
N GLU A 115 -2.77 6.11 8.30
CA GLU A 115 -1.55 6.08 7.49
C GLU A 115 -1.66 6.99 6.26
N VAL A 116 -2.81 7.00 5.58
CA VAL A 116 -3.05 7.88 4.44
C VAL A 116 -3.11 9.34 4.85
N ILE A 117 -3.74 9.68 5.98
CA ILE A 117 -3.77 11.03 6.55
C ILE A 117 -2.34 11.49 6.87
N VAL A 118 -1.56 10.67 7.56
CA VAL A 118 -0.16 10.98 7.90
C VAL A 118 0.67 11.17 6.63
N LYS A 119 0.56 10.28 5.63
CA LYS A 119 1.27 10.44 4.35
C LYS A 119 0.86 11.71 3.60
N GLN A 120 -0.40 12.13 3.67
CA GLN A 120 -0.86 13.39 3.09
C GLN A 120 -0.37 14.62 3.86
N GLN A 121 -0.32 14.56 5.20
CA GLN A 121 0.20 15.65 6.04
C GLN A 121 1.71 15.86 5.85
N LEU A 122 2.46 14.82 5.53
CA LEU A 122 3.91 14.87 5.32
C LEU A 122 4.35 15.53 3.99
N GLY A 123 3.43 16.15 3.25
CA GLY A 123 3.80 17.00 2.11
C GLY A 123 4.49 18.29 2.57
N ALA A 124 5.79 18.22 2.85
CA ALA A 124 6.60 19.36 3.32
C ALA A 124 6.52 20.60 2.41
N VAL A 125 6.24 20.37 1.12
CA VAL A 125 6.09 21.39 0.09
C VAL A 125 4.82 21.11 -0.71
N ARG A 126 3.94 22.10 -0.84
CA ARG A 126 2.73 22.02 -1.67
C ARG A 126 2.74 23.15 -2.68
N ILE A 127 2.75 22.80 -3.96
CA ILE A 127 2.66 23.77 -5.05
C ILE A 127 1.18 23.93 -5.42
N LYS A 128 0.64 25.11 -5.20
CA LYS A 128 -0.72 25.54 -5.56
C LYS A 128 -0.65 26.57 -6.68
N LYS A 129 -0.67 26.15 -7.95
CA LYS A 129 -0.62 27.03 -9.14
C LYS A 129 0.45 28.12 -9.02
N ASP A 130 0.09 29.29 -8.47
CA ASP A 130 0.93 30.49 -8.33
C ASP A 130 1.57 30.63 -6.93
N THR A 131 1.35 29.68 -6.01
CA THR A 131 1.83 29.75 -4.62
C THR A 131 2.50 28.44 -4.21
N THR A 132 3.67 28.54 -3.58
CA THR A 132 4.33 27.39 -2.95
C THR A 132 4.17 27.50 -1.44
N GLU A 133 3.51 26.53 -0.83
CA GLU A 133 3.32 26.44 0.61
C GLU A 133 4.35 25.47 1.21
N PHE A 134 4.97 25.89 2.31
CA PHE A 134 5.89 25.06 3.08
C PHE A 134 5.32 24.84 4.47
N ILE A 135 5.37 23.60 4.94
CA ILE A 135 5.00 23.28 6.32
C ILE A 135 6.27 23.40 7.17
N ALA A 136 6.34 24.42 8.02
CA ALA A 136 7.51 24.71 8.85
C ALA A 136 7.95 23.49 9.69
N ASP A 137 7.01 22.78 10.29
CA ASP A 137 7.25 21.59 11.13
C ASP A 137 7.90 20.42 10.38
N SER A 138 7.87 20.43 9.04
CA SER A 138 8.53 19.41 8.23
C SER A 138 10.06 19.58 8.18
N PHE A 139 10.56 20.76 8.58
CA PHE A 139 11.99 21.07 8.61
C PHE A 139 12.47 21.03 10.05
N LYS A 140 13.24 19.99 10.39
CA LYS A 140 13.84 19.89 11.73
C LYS A 140 14.72 21.11 11.98
N LEU A 141 14.61 21.75 13.13
CA LEU A 141 15.45 22.87 13.57
C LEU A 141 16.14 22.54 14.90
N ALA A 142 17.13 23.33 15.29
CA ALA A 142 17.73 23.20 16.62
C ALA A 142 16.78 23.78 17.68
N ALA A 143 16.94 23.38 18.93
CA ALA A 143 16.22 24.03 20.03
C ALA A 143 16.65 25.51 20.11
N ASN A 144 15.68 26.43 20.16
CA ASN A 144 15.86 27.89 20.07
C ASN A 144 16.33 28.43 18.70
N SER A 145 16.08 27.71 17.60
CA SER A 145 16.29 28.24 16.24
C SER A 145 15.32 29.37 15.91
N ASN A 146 15.80 30.31 15.12
CA ASN A 146 15.01 31.46 14.66
C ASN A 146 14.37 31.22 13.28
N VAL A 147 13.53 32.15 12.82
CA VAL A 147 12.88 32.11 11.49
C VAL A 147 13.92 32.14 10.36
N GLU A 148 15.08 32.76 10.56
CA GLU A 148 16.18 32.70 9.59
C GLU A 148 16.65 31.27 9.32
N ASP A 149 16.84 30.50 10.39
CA ASP A 149 17.28 29.11 10.33
C ASP A 149 16.27 28.25 9.57
N LEU A 150 14.98 28.53 9.72
CA LEU A 150 13.91 27.90 8.95
C LEU A 150 14.02 28.24 7.47
N LEU A 151 14.07 29.53 7.13
CA LEU A 151 14.15 29.99 5.74
C LEU A 151 15.39 29.48 5.02
N ARG A 152 16.55 29.39 5.69
CA ARG A 152 17.79 28.80 5.14
C ARG A 152 17.65 27.31 4.80
N ARG A 153 16.71 26.59 5.43
CA ARG A 153 16.44 25.17 5.13
C ARG A 153 15.38 24.98 4.04
N LEU A 154 14.64 26.02 3.68
CA LEU A 154 13.65 25.94 2.61
C LEU A 154 14.36 25.87 1.24
N PRO A 155 13.94 24.97 0.34
CA PRO A 155 14.54 24.86 -0.98
C PRO A 155 14.29 26.12 -1.81
N GLY A 156 15.35 26.63 -2.43
CA GLY A 156 15.30 27.84 -3.25
C GLY A 156 15.34 29.15 -2.46
N PHE A 157 15.40 29.11 -1.13
CA PHE A 157 15.63 30.29 -0.31
C PHE A 157 17.13 30.47 -0.02
N GLN A 158 17.57 31.73 -0.04
CA GLN A 158 18.92 32.15 0.29
C GLN A 158 18.85 33.41 1.12
N ILE A 159 19.68 33.49 2.16
CA ILE A 159 19.81 34.66 3.03
C ILE A 159 21.28 35.06 3.01
N ASP A 160 21.56 36.30 2.61
CA ASP A 160 22.91 36.84 2.60
C ASP A 160 23.35 37.32 3.99
N LYS A 161 24.58 37.86 4.07
CA LYS A 161 25.14 38.35 5.34
C LYS A 161 24.48 39.65 5.82
N ASP A 162 23.84 40.36 4.91
CA ASP A 162 23.16 41.63 5.16
C ASP A 162 21.68 41.38 5.51
N GLY A 163 21.23 40.12 5.60
CA GLY A 163 19.86 39.72 5.95
C GLY A 163 18.87 39.77 4.79
N LYS A 164 19.33 39.97 3.56
CA LYS A 164 18.47 40.01 2.37
C LYS A 164 18.03 38.61 1.98
N ILE A 165 16.72 38.44 1.83
CA ILE A 165 16.09 37.17 1.47
C ILE A 165 15.91 37.10 -0.06
N THR A 166 16.41 36.03 -0.67
CA THR A 166 16.21 35.71 -2.09
C THR A 166 15.50 34.37 -2.19
N ALA A 167 14.40 34.31 -2.95
CA ALA A 167 13.64 33.09 -3.19
C ALA A 167 13.63 32.78 -4.70
N GLN A 168 14.06 31.59 -5.08
CA GLN A 168 14.18 31.14 -6.48
C GLN A 168 14.95 32.11 -7.39
N GLY A 169 15.93 32.84 -6.83
CA GLY A 169 16.73 33.83 -7.55
C GLY A 169 16.14 35.25 -7.59
N GLU A 170 14.94 35.47 -7.07
CA GLU A 170 14.32 36.79 -6.96
C GLU A 170 14.39 37.34 -5.54
N THR A 171 14.67 38.64 -5.41
CA THR A 171 14.69 39.32 -4.11
C THR A 171 13.28 39.43 -3.55
N VAL A 172 13.08 38.97 -2.32
CA VAL A 172 11.81 39.11 -1.60
C VAL A 172 11.62 40.58 -1.22
N GLN A 173 10.55 41.20 -1.71
CA GLN A 173 10.28 42.63 -1.48
C GLN A 173 9.46 42.88 -0.21
N ARG A 174 8.58 41.95 0.15
CA ARG A 174 7.60 42.11 1.25
C ARG A 174 7.39 40.79 1.97
N VAL A 175 7.21 40.87 3.28
CA VAL A 175 6.85 39.74 4.15
C VAL A 175 5.54 40.08 4.83
N LEU A 176 4.60 39.13 4.81
CA LEU A 176 3.28 39.30 5.40
C LEU A 176 3.12 38.33 6.57
N VAL A 177 2.58 38.80 7.69
CA VAL A 177 2.15 37.99 8.82
C VAL A 177 0.66 38.27 9.04
N ASP A 178 -0.16 37.23 9.03
CA ASP A 178 -1.64 37.34 9.12
C ASP A 178 -2.27 38.30 8.11
N GLY A 179 -1.62 38.49 6.96
CA GLY A 179 -2.08 39.37 5.88
C GLY A 179 -1.64 40.83 6.01
N GLU A 180 -0.96 41.20 7.10
CA GLU A 180 -0.40 42.53 7.30
C GLU A 180 1.10 42.54 7.00
N GLU A 181 1.60 43.67 6.48
CA GLU A 181 3.02 43.82 6.17
C GLU A 181 3.85 43.86 7.45
N PHE A 182 4.66 42.83 7.62
CA PHE A 182 5.52 42.68 8.77
C PHE A 182 6.85 43.38 8.46
N PHE A 183 7.10 44.49 9.17
CA PHE A 183 8.24 45.40 9.03
C PHE A 183 8.26 46.20 7.72
N GLY A 184 7.39 47.21 7.63
CA GLY A 184 7.21 48.08 6.46
C GLY A 184 8.40 48.93 5.99
N ASN A 185 9.67 48.60 6.30
CA ASN A 185 10.87 49.20 5.66
C ASN A 185 12.21 48.40 5.80
N ASP A 186 12.32 47.34 6.62
CA ASP A 186 13.58 46.57 6.74
C ASP A 186 13.33 45.07 7.05
N PRO A 187 13.39 44.18 6.04
CA PRO A 187 13.09 42.76 6.19
C PRO A 187 14.16 41.95 6.96
N THR A 188 15.32 42.56 7.29
CA THR A 188 16.43 41.89 7.99
C THR A 188 16.16 41.64 9.48
N ILE A 189 15.27 42.44 10.09
CA ILE A 189 14.92 42.36 11.51
C ILE A 189 14.02 41.14 11.81
N ALA A 190 13.29 40.64 10.81
CA ALA A 190 12.30 39.57 10.97
C ALA A 190 12.91 38.19 11.24
N THR A 191 14.13 37.95 10.76
CA THR A 191 14.73 36.62 10.79
C THR A 191 15.58 36.41 12.05
N GLN A 192 16.09 37.48 12.67
CA GLN A 192 17.00 37.39 13.82
C GLN A 192 16.31 37.25 15.19
N ASN A 193 15.03 37.65 15.33
CA ASN A 193 14.39 37.85 16.64
C ASN A 193 13.15 36.99 16.94
N ILE A 194 12.78 36.07 16.04
CA ILE A 194 11.67 35.11 16.26
C ILE A 194 12.24 33.71 16.15
#